data_AF-A0AAD9B2C2-F1
#
_entry.id   AF-A0AAD9B2C2-F1
#
_cell.length_a   1.000
_cell.length_b   1.000
_cell.length_c   1.000
_cell.angle_alpha   90.00
_cell.angle_beta   90.00
_cell.angle_gamma   90.00
#
_symmetry.space_group_name_H-M   'P 1'
#
loop_
_entity.id
_entity.type
_entity.pdbx_description
1 polymer ?
#
loop_
_entity_poly.entity_id
_entity_poly.type
_entity_poly.pdbx_seq_one_letter_code
_entity_poly.pdbx_strand_id
1 'polypeptide(L)'
;MCDRESNTCDRESITCYRESITCDRESNTCDRESNTCDRTLHESITCDRTLHESITCDRESNTCDRTLHESITCDRTLHESITCYRESNTFDRTLHESNTCDRESNTCDRESNTCDRESITCYRESITCDLESITCDLESITCDRESNTCDRESITCYRESITCDLESITCDLESITCDLESITCYRESITCDLESITCYRENITCDLDNITCDSIH
;
A
#
# COMPACT_ATOMS: atom_id res chain seq x y z
N MET A 1 -5.16 -11.75 3.12
CA MET A 1 -6.48 -12.31 2.78
C MET A 1 -6.92 -11.82 1.42
N CYS A 2 -6.90 -10.50 1.19
CA CYS A 2 -7.26 -9.92 -0.10
C CYS A 2 -6.58 -10.52 -1.32
N ASP A 3 -5.26 -10.71 -1.33
CA ASP A 3 -4.58 -11.27 -2.51
C ASP A 3 -5.12 -12.66 -2.87
N ARG A 4 -5.52 -13.44 -1.86
CA ARG A 4 -6.05 -14.77 -2.08
C ARG A 4 -7.48 -14.70 -2.63
N GLU A 5 -8.30 -13.78 -2.12
CA GLU A 5 -9.67 -13.55 -2.61
C GLU A 5 -9.66 -12.95 -4.03
N SER A 6 -8.84 -11.93 -4.28
CA SER A 6 -8.61 -11.32 -5.61
C SER A 6 -8.13 -12.36 -6.63
N ASN A 7 -7.12 -13.19 -6.30
CA ASN A 7 -6.68 -14.26 -7.20
C ASN A 7 -7.74 -15.34 -7.47
N THR A 8 -8.68 -15.55 -6.53
CA THR A 8 -9.77 -16.51 -6.72
C THR A 8 -10.84 -15.91 -7.64
N CYS A 9 -11.19 -14.64 -7.40
CA CYS A 9 -12.12 -13.84 -8.20
C CYS A 9 -11.63 -13.69 -9.65
N ASP A 10 -10.34 -13.41 -9.85
CA ASP A 10 -9.71 -13.33 -11.19
C ASP A 10 -9.78 -14.67 -11.92
N ARG A 11 -9.57 -15.77 -11.20
CA ARG A 11 -9.60 -17.11 -11.80
C ARG A 11 -11.02 -17.51 -12.22
N GLU A 12 -12.01 -17.15 -11.43
CA GLU A 12 -13.44 -17.34 -11.74
C GLU A 12 -13.83 -16.46 -12.93
N SER A 13 -13.43 -15.17 -12.92
CA SER A 13 -13.66 -14.23 -14.02
C SER A 13 -13.04 -14.68 -15.34
N ILE A 14 -11.80 -15.17 -15.33
CA ILE A 14 -11.13 -15.72 -16.53
C ILE A 14 -11.86 -16.96 -17.05
N THR A 15 -12.42 -17.78 -16.16
CA THR A 15 -13.16 -18.98 -16.55
C THR A 15 -14.48 -18.58 -17.21
N CYS A 16 -15.23 -17.66 -16.58
CA CYS A 16 -16.47 -17.11 -17.10
C CYS A 16 -16.25 -16.40 -18.46
N TYR A 17 -15.18 -15.62 -18.60
CA TYR A 17 -14.84 -14.95 -19.86
C TYR A 17 -14.44 -15.93 -20.97
N ARG A 18 -13.87 -17.08 -20.64
CA ARG A 18 -13.62 -18.13 -21.63
C ARG A 18 -14.92 -18.77 -22.09
N GLU A 19 -15.82 -19.03 -21.16
CA GLU A 19 -17.16 -19.58 -21.41
C GLU A 19 -17.98 -18.62 -22.27
N SER A 20 -17.95 -17.30 -21.99
CA SER A 20 -18.60 -16.28 -22.80
C SER A 20 -18.05 -16.21 -24.22
N ILE A 21 -16.73 -16.28 -24.43
CA ILE A 21 -16.14 -16.32 -25.78
C ILE A 21 -16.60 -17.56 -26.56
N THR A 22 -16.67 -18.73 -25.93
CA THR A 22 -17.21 -19.93 -26.59
C THR A 22 -18.67 -19.75 -26.97
N CYS A 23 -19.43 -19.15 -26.07
CA CYS A 23 -20.83 -18.88 -26.26
C CYS A 23 -21.05 -17.86 -27.41
N ASP A 24 -20.31 -16.75 -27.42
CA ASP A 24 -20.36 -15.74 -28.50
C ASP A 24 -20.04 -16.37 -29.86
N ARG A 25 -19.11 -17.33 -29.92
CA ARG A 25 -18.81 -18.06 -31.15
C ARG A 25 -20.00 -18.88 -31.60
N GLU A 26 -20.67 -19.58 -30.69
CA GLU A 26 -21.87 -20.37 -30.95
C GLU A 26 -23.03 -19.49 -31.45
N SER A 27 -23.27 -18.36 -30.78
CA SER A 27 -24.24 -17.32 -31.17
C SER A 27 -23.96 -16.80 -32.59
N ASN A 28 -22.71 -16.45 -32.91
CA ASN A 28 -22.30 -16.02 -34.26
C ASN A 28 -22.46 -17.10 -35.35
N THR A 29 -22.41 -18.38 -34.99
CA THR A 29 -22.78 -19.48 -35.90
C THR A 29 -24.28 -19.55 -36.10
N CYS A 30 -25.07 -19.42 -35.03
CA CYS A 30 -26.54 -19.38 -35.11
C CYS A 30 -27.04 -18.20 -35.94
N ASP A 31 -26.45 -17.01 -35.81
CA ASP A 31 -26.77 -15.84 -36.64
C ASP A 31 -26.47 -16.08 -38.13
N ARG A 32 -25.38 -16.81 -38.45
CA ARG A 32 -25.10 -17.20 -39.83
C ARG A 32 -26.14 -18.18 -40.36
N GLU A 33 -26.51 -19.18 -39.57
CA GLU A 33 -27.54 -20.16 -39.93
C GLU A 33 -28.91 -19.52 -40.11
N SER A 34 -29.27 -18.57 -39.24
CA SER A 34 -30.45 -17.71 -39.33
C SER A 34 -30.53 -16.95 -40.66
N ASN A 35 -29.47 -16.20 -40.99
CA ASN A 35 -29.41 -15.45 -42.25
C ASN A 35 -29.51 -16.37 -43.48
N THR A 36 -29.06 -17.62 -43.34
CA THR A 36 -29.17 -18.63 -44.39
C THR A 36 -30.63 -19.13 -44.53
N CYS A 37 -31.35 -19.31 -43.41
CA CYS A 37 -32.77 -19.69 -43.37
C CYS A 37 -33.71 -18.56 -43.82
N ASP A 38 -33.46 -17.31 -43.44
CA ASP A 38 -34.26 -16.17 -43.92
C ASP A 38 -34.19 -16.06 -45.45
N ARG A 39 -33.03 -16.39 -46.02
CA ARG A 39 -32.85 -16.44 -47.48
C ARG A 39 -33.66 -17.58 -48.12
N THR A 40 -33.73 -18.76 -47.51
CA THR A 40 -34.53 -19.90 -48.02
C THR A 40 -36.03 -19.68 -47.83
N LEU A 41 -36.46 -19.04 -46.73
CA LEU A 41 -37.84 -18.62 -46.49
C LEU A 41 -38.29 -17.55 -47.50
N HIS A 42 -37.43 -16.58 -47.82
CA HIS A 42 -37.72 -15.61 -48.86
C HIS A 42 -37.87 -16.30 -50.23
N GLU A 43 -37.02 -17.27 -50.57
CA GLU A 43 -37.12 -18.07 -51.79
C GLU A 43 -38.43 -18.88 -51.85
N SER A 44 -38.90 -19.43 -50.73
CA SER A 44 -40.16 -20.22 -50.66
C SER A 44 -41.43 -19.37 -50.80
N ILE A 45 -41.49 -18.19 -50.15
CA ILE A 45 -42.60 -17.23 -50.30
C ILE A 45 -42.72 -16.76 -51.75
N THR A 46 -41.59 -16.62 -52.45
CA THR A 46 -41.56 -16.24 -53.87
C THR A 46 -42.15 -17.34 -54.76
N CYS A 47 -41.95 -18.61 -54.38
CA CYS A 47 -42.49 -19.79 -55.06
C CYS A 47 -44.00 -19.96 -54.85
N ASP A 48 -44.51 -19.76 -53.63
CA ASP A 48 -45.95 -19.82 -53.31
C ASP A 48 -46.78 -18.79 -54.13
N ARG A 49 -46.19 -17.62 -54.38
CA ARG A 49 -46.79 -16.58 -55.22
C ARG A 49 -46.96 -17.02 -56.68
N THR A 50 -46.07 -17.87 -57.18
CA THR A 50 -46.15 -18.43 -58.55
C THR A 50 -47.15 -19.60 -58.67
N LEU A 51 -47.46 -20.29 -57.56
CA LEU A 51 -48.46 -21.36 -57.49
C LEU A 51 -49.90 -20.81 -57.44
N HIS A 52 -50.12 -19.71 -56.73
CA HIS A 52 -51.43 -19.05 -56.72
C HIS A 52 -51.83 -18.49 -58.10
N GLU A 53 -50.85 -18.23 -58.99
CA GLU A 53 -51.08 -17.79 -60.38
C GLU A 53 -51.45 -18.94 -61.34
N SER A 54 -51.27 -20.22 -60.98
CA SER A 54 -51.46 -21.38 -61.88
C SER A 54 -52.78 -22.15 -61.70
N ILE A 55 -53.62 -21.83 -60.69
CA ILE A 55 -54.85 -22.56 -60.33
C ILE A 55 -56.08 -22.26 -61.24
N THR A 56 -55.88 -21.86 -62.49
CA THR A 56 -56.98 -21.85 -63.49
C THR A 56 -56.56 -22.55 -64.77
N CYS A 57 -56.61 -23.88 -64.79
CA CYS A 57 -56.60 -24.61 -66.06
C CYS A 57 -57.49 -25.85 -65.98
N ASP A 58 -58.53 -25.88 -66.81
CA ASP A 58 -59.44 -27.01 -66.94
C ASP A 58 -59.41 -27.49 -68.41
N ARG A 59 -59.05 -28.78 -68.58
CA ARG A 59 -59.26 -29.71 -69.72
C ARG A 59 -58.17 -29.95 -70.80
N GLU A 60 -58.10 -31.26 -71.11
CA GLU A 60 -57.50 -32.02 -72.24
C GLU A 60 -56.15 -32.73 -72.03
N SER A 61 -56.25 -34.05 -71.76
CA SER A 61 -55.28 -35.18 -71.77
C SER A 61 -53.78 -34.92 -71.52
N ASN A 62 -53.12 -33.94 -72.16
CA ASN A 62 -51.83 -33.41 -71.72
C ASN A 62 -51.95 -32.59 -70.42
N THR A 63 -53.16 -32.15 -70.08
CA THR A 63 -53.50 -31.60 -68.77
C THR A 63 -53.51 -32.66 -67.69
N CYS A 64 -53.71 -33.96 -67.96
CA CYS A 64 -53.68 -34.99 -66.91
C CYS A 64 -52.25 -35.33 -66.46
N ASP A 65 -51.31 -35.46 -67.41
CA ASP A 65 -49.87 -35.58 -67.09
C ASP A 65 -49.30 -34.26 -66.55
N ARG A 66 -49.78 -33.11 -67.03
CA ARG A 66 -49.44 -31.81 -66.44
C ARG A 66 -50.09 -31.57 -65.08
N THR A 67 -51.30 -32.08 -64.81
CA THR A 67 -51.92 -32.03 -63.47
C THR A 67 -51.30 -33.05 -62.54
N LEU A 68 -50.78 -34.18 -63.03
CA LEU A 68 -49.97 -35.12 -62.24
C LEU A 68 -48.59 -34.51 -61.97
N HIS A 69 -47.98 -33.84 -62.95
CA HIS A 69 -46.74 -33.09 -62.75
C HIS A 69 -46.98 -31.91 -61.81
N GLU A 70 -48.06 -31.13 -61.96
CA GLU A 70 -48.47 -30.04 -61.06
C GLU A 70 -48.88 -30.57 -59.69
N SER A 71 -49.49 -31.75 -59.56
CA SER A 71 -49.76 -32.36 -58.25
C SER A 71 -48.49 -32.89 -57.60
N ILE A 72 -47.53 -33.43 -58.35
CA ILE A 72 -46.19 -33.78 -57.86
C ILE A 72 -45.42 -32.51 -57.49
N THR A 73 -45.61 -31.41 -58.22
CA THR A 73 -45.04 -30.09 -57.92
C THR A 73 -45.73 -29.45 -56.71
N CYS A 74 -47.03 -29.71 -56.52
CA CYS A 74 -47.83 -29.28 -55.38
C CYS A 74 -47.49 -30.09 -54.12
N ASP A 75 -47.23 -31.40 -54.25
CA ASP A 75 -46.71 -32.25 -53.17
C ASP A 75 -45.26 -31.89 -52.86
N ARG A 76 -44.44 -31.52 -53.86
CA ARG A 76 -43.09 -30.96 -53.64
C ARG A 76 -43.14 -29.63 -52.90
N THR A 77 -44.07 -28.73 -53.24
CA THR A 77 -44.23 -27.42 -52.59
C THR A 77 -44.88 -27.54 -51.21
N LEU A 78 -45.77 -28.52 -51.00
CA LEU A 78 -46.27 -28.89 -49.66
C LEU A 78 -45.15 -29.50 -48.80
N HIS A 79 -44.30 -30.34 -49.40
CA HIS A 79 -43.13 -30.88 -48.71
C HIS A 79 -42.10 -29.77 -48.41
N GLU A 80 -41.87 -28.83 -49.34
CA GLU A 80 -41.00 -27.66 -49.16
C GLU A 80 -41.52 -26.70 -48.07
N SER A 81 -42.83 -26.49 -47.98
CA SER A 81 -43.46 -25.68 -46.92
C SER A 81 -43.46 -26.38 -45.55
N ILE A 82 -43.61 -27.71 -45.50
CA ILE A 82 -43.42 -28.49 -44.26
C ILE A 82 -41.94 -28.45 -43.82
N THR A 83 -40.99 -28.54 -44.74
CA THR A 83 -39.55 -28.36 -44.41
C THR A 83 -39.27 -26.94 -43.95
N CYS A 84 -39.87 -25.92 -44.58
CA CYS A 84 -39.72 -24.52 -44.19
C CYS A 84 -40.32 -24.24 -42.80
N TYR A 85 -41.49 -24.80 -42.47
CA TYR A 85 -42.08 -24.69 -41.11
C TYR A 85 -41.21 -25.41 -40.06
N ARG A 86 -40.60 -26.55 -40.41
CA ARG A 86 -39.63 -27.22 -39.54
C ARG A 86 -38.36 -26.38 -39.35
N GLU A 87 -37.88 -25.72 -40.41
CA GLU A 87 -36.74 -24.81 -40.38
C GLU A 87 -37.00 -23.56 -39.52
N SER A 88 -38.20 -22.96 -39.59
CA SER A 88 -38.61 -21.86 -38.69
C SER A 88 -38.64 -22.28 -37.22
N ASN A 89 -39.14 -23.48 -36.89
CA ASN A 89 -39.14 -23.96 -35.50
C ASN A 89 -37.72 -24.25 -34.99
N THR A 90 -36.81 -24.69 -35.87
CA THR A 90 -35.39 -24.82 -35.51
C THR A 90 -34.74 -23.45 -35.33
N PHE A 91 -35.14 -22.44 -36.11
CA PHE A 91 -34.63 -21.08 -36.01
C PHE A 91 -35.08 -20.35 -34.74
N ASP A 92 -36.36 -20.44 -34.34
CA ASP A 92 -36.83 -19.85 -33.08
C ASP A 92 -36.08 -20.42 -31.86
N ARG A 93 -35.72 -21.71 -31.93
CA ARG A 93 -34.94 -22.37 -30.88
C ARG A 93 -33.49 -21.88 -30.83
N THR A 94 -32.83 -21.68 -31.97
CA THR A 94 -31.44 -21.17 -32.01
C THR A 94 -31.36 -19.70 -31.62
N LEU A 95 -32.35 -18.88 -31.97
CA LEU A 95 -32.43 -17.48 -31.52
C LEU A 95 -32.61 -17.39 -30.00
N HIS A 96 -33.42 -18.27 -29.41
CA HIS A 96 -33.54 -18.34 -27.95
C HIS A 96 -32.20 -18.71 -27.30
N GLU A 97 -31.47 -19.66 -27.88
CA GLU A 97 -30.15 -20.13 -27.40
C GLU A 97 -29.10 -19.00 -27.44
N SER A 98 -29.07 -18.22 -28.53
CA SER A 98 -28.25 -17.01 -28.68
C SER A 98 -28.59 -15.93 -27.64
N ASN A 99 -29.87 -15.68 -27.36
CA ASN A 99 -30.26 -14.71 -26.34
C ASN A 99 -29.89 -15.15 -24.91
N THR A 100 -29.96 -16.45 -24.61
CA THR A 100 -29.46 -16.98 -23.32
C THR A 100 -27.95 -16.79 -23.20
N CYS A 101 -27.24 -16.99 -24.30
CA CYS A 101 -25.80 -16.83 -24.37
C CYS A 101 -25.34 -15.38 -24.10
N ASP A 102 -25.99 -14.41 -24.74
CA ASP A 102 -25.70 -12.98 -24.49
C ASP A 102 -25.94 -12.59 -23.03
N ARG A 103 -26.94 -13.19 -22.38
CA ARG A 103 -27.21 -12.93 -20.94
C ARG A 103 -26.13 -13.51 -20.05
N GLU A 104 -25.60 -14.68 -20.36
CA GLU A 104 -24.48 -15.29 -19.63
C GLU A 104 -23.21 -14.45 -19.80
N SER A 105 -22.89 -14.03 -21.03
CA SER A 105 -21.75 -13.14 -21.33
C SER A 105 -21.82 -11.83 -20.52
N ASN A 106 -22.98 -11.16 -20.53
CA ASN A 106 -23.20 -9.96 -19.72
C ASN A 106 -23.08 -10.20 -18.21
N THR A 107 -23.39 -11.41 -17.73
CA THR A 107 -23.26 -11.77 -16.32
C THR A 107 -21.79 -11.93 -15.95
N CYS A 108 -21.01 -12.63 -16.77
CA CYS A 108 -19.56 -12.75 -16.63
C CYS A 108 -18.85 -11.39 -16.61
N ASP A 109 -19.23 -10.48 -17.50
CA ASP A 109 -18.65 -9.13 -17.54
C ASP A 109 -18.93 -8.35 -16.25
N ARG A 110 -20.12 -8.50 -15.67
CA ARG A 110 -20.46 -7.85 -14.39
C ARG A 110 -19.67 -8.43 -13.23
N GLU A 111 -19.46 -9.75 -13.22
CA GLU A 111 -18.64 -10.42 -12.20
C GLU A 111 -17.19 -9.96 -12.29
N SER A 112 -16.60 -9.94 -13.49
CA SER A 112 -15.24 -9.44 -13.72
C SER A 112 -15.07 -7.99 -13.24
N ASN A 113 -16.01 -7.11 -13.59
CA ASN A 113 -15.97 -5.71 -13.13
C ASN A 113 -16.09 -5.57 -11.60
N THR A 114 -16.75 -6.54 -10.95
CA THR A 114 -16.88 -6.56 -9.48
C THR A 114 -15.55 -7.00 -8.86
N CYS A 115 -14.93 -8.06 -9.37
CA CYS A 115 -13.60 -8.51 -8.96
C CYS A 115 -12.54 -7.41 -9.10
N ASP A 116 -12.54 -6.68 -10.22
CA ASP A 116 -11.61 -5.56 -10.45
C ASP A 116 -11.78 -4.46 -9.39
N ARG A 117 -13.03 -4.13 -9.04
CA ARG A 117 -13.33 -3.12 -8.01
C ARG A 117 -12.90 -3.56 -6.62
N GLU A 118 -13.11 -4.81 -6.27
CA GLU A 118 -12.67 -5.38 -4.99
C GLU A 118 -11.13 -5.37 -4.91
N SER A 119 -10.47 -5.77 -5.98
CA SER A 119 -9.00 -5.75 -6.07
C SER A 119 -8.44 -4.33 -5.90
N ILE A 120 -9.00 -3.34 -6.60
CA ILE A 120 -8.62 -1.93 -6.43
C ILE A 120 -8.85 -1.45 -5.00
N THR A 121 -9.96 -1.85 -4.38
CA THR A 121 -10.29 -1.47 -3.00
C THR A 121 -9.25 -2.01 -2.04
N CYS A 122 -8.89 -3.29 -2.15
CA CYS A 122 -7.88 -3.82 -1.25
C CYS A 122 -6.49 -3.23 -1.50
N TYR A 123 -6.09 -2.98 -2.75
CA TYR A 123 -4.84 -2.27 -3.02
C TYR A 123 -4.79 -0.90 -2.33
N ARG A 124 -5.91 -0.17 -2.29
CA ARG A 124 -6.00 1.11 -1.58
C ARG A 124 -5.90 0.96 -0.06
N GLU A 125 -6.53 -0.07 0.49
CA GLU A 125 -6.41 -0.39 1.92
C GLU A 125 -4.97 -0.74 2.29
N SER A 126 -4.30 -1.56 1.47
CA SER A 126 -2.87 -1.89 1.65
C SER A 126 -2.00 -0.63 1.67
N ILE A 127 -2.17 0.26 0.70
CA ILE A 127 -1.42 1.53 0.65
C ILE A 127 -1.70 2.39 1.89
N THR A 128 -2.95 2.39 2.38
CA THR A 128 -3.33 3.16 3.57
C THR A 128 -2.63 2.62 4.81
N CYS A 129 -2.62 1.30 5.00
CA CYS A 129 -1.88 0.65 6.09
C CYS A 129 -0.38 0.93 6.03
N ASP A 130 0.23 0.89 4.84
CA ASP A 130 1.65 1.21 4.66
C ASP A 130 1.96 2.66 5.05
N LEU A 131 1.10 3.61 4.66
CA LEU A 131 1.24 5.02 5.04
C LEU A 131 1.09 5.25 6.55
N GLU A 132 0.15 4.55 7.19
CA GLU A 132 0.00 4.58 8.66
C GLU A 132 1.27 4.03 9.35
N SER A 133 1.83 2.93 8.86
CA SER A 133 3.10 2.38 9.38
C SER A 133 4.24 3.37 9.25
N ILE A 134 4.40 4.00 8.09
CA ILE A 134 5.43 5.03 7.86
C ILE A 134 5.25 6.22 8.82
N THR A 135 4.00 6.61 9.07
CA THR A 135 3.69 7.71 9.99
C THR A 135 4.13 7.37 11.42
N CYS A 136 3.79 6.16 11.91
CA CYS A 136 4.23 5.66 13.21
C CYS A 136 5.76 5.61 13.33
N ASP A 137 6.45 5.15 12.29
CA ASP A 137 7.92 5.10 12.28
C ASP A 137 8.55 6.50 12.37
N LEU A 138 7.98 7.48 11.68
CA LEU A 138 8.43 8.88 11.74
C LEU A 138 8.20 9.51 13.12
N GLU A 139 7.07 9.21 13.76
CA GLU A 139 6.80 9.63 15.14
C GLU A 139 7.81 9.03 16.12
N SER A 140 8.11 7.74 15.98
CA SER A 140 9.12 7.05 16.78
C SER A 140 10.51 7.69 16.63
N ILE A 141 10.95 7.94 15.39
CA ILE A 141 12.22 8.64 15.10
C ILE A 141 12.24 10.03 15.73
N THR A 142 11.12 10.74 15.72
CA THR A 142 11.03 12.08 16.33
C THR A 142 11.22 12.01 17.84
N CYS A 143 10.54 11.07 18.50
CA CYS A 143 10.67 10.81 19.94
C CYS A 143 12.12 10.45 20.33
N ASP A 144 12.77 9.58 19.56
CA ASP A 144 14.17 9.19 19.79
C ASP A 144 15.13 10.39 19.67
N ARG A 145 14.86 11.32 18.75
CA ARG A 145 15.67 12.54 18.59
C ARG A 145 15.49 13.51 19.74
N GLU A 146 14.27 13.66 20.24
CA GLU A 146 13.99 14.47 21.44
C GLU A 146 14.70 13.89 22.67
N SER A 147 14.58 12.57 22.88
CA SER A 147 15.27 11.86 23.96
C SER A 147 16.78 12.06 23.92
N ASN A 148 17.41 11.87 22.75
CA ASN A 148 18.84 12.13 22.56
C ASN A 148 19.24 13.59 22.83
N THR A 149 18.34 14.54 22.58
CA THR A 149 18.59 15.96 22.87
C THR A 149 18.60 16.21 24.37
N CYS A 150 17.61 15.69 25.10
CA CYS A 150 17.54 15.74 26.56
C CYS A 150 18.76 15.10 27.23
N ASP A 151 19.23 13.96 26.72
CA ASP A 151 20.43 13.29 27.24
C ASP A 151 21.69 14.16 27.07
N ARG A 152 21.83 14.82 25.92
CA ARG A 152 22.96 15.74 25.65
C ARG A 152 22.94 16.97 26.55
N GLU A 153 21.77 17.53 26.80
CA GLU A 153 21.60 18.63 27.75
C GLU A 153 21.96 18.19 29.17
N SER A 154 21.52 17.01 29.58
CA SER A 154 21.84 16.43 30.89
C SER A 154 23.35 16.21 31.08
N ILE A 155 24.03 15.68 30.05
CA ILE A 155 25.50 15.54 30.06
C ILE A 155 26.18 16.90 30.17
N THR A 156 25.66 17.92 29.49
CA THR A 156 26.23 19.28 29.52
C THR A 156 26.13 19.88 30.93
N CYS A 157 24.95 19.82 31.54
CA CYS A 157 24.71 20.25 32.92
C CYS A 157 25.63 19.51 33.92
N TYR A 158 25.80 18.19 33.75
CA TYR A 158 26.70 17.41 34.61
C TYR A 158 28.16 17.86 34.50
N ARG A 159 28.62 18.21 33.29
CA ARG A 159 29.98 18.72 33.07
C ARG A 159 30.17 20.11 33.68
N GLU A 160 29.18 20.98 33.58
CA GLU A 160 29.20 22.30 34.23
C GLU A 160 29.29 22.16 35.76
N SER A 161 28.51 21.24 36.36
CA SER A 161 28.60 20.94 37.79
C SER A 161 30.01 20.50 38.20
N ILE A 162 30.63 19.59 37.44
CA ILE A 162 32.01 19.16 37.73
C ILE A 162 33.00 20.33 37.64
N THR A 163 32.82 21.22 36.66
CA THR A 163 33.67 22.41 36.53
C THR A 163 33.53 23.33 37.74
N CYS A 164 32.31 23.61 38.20
CA CYS A 164 32.08 24.40 39.41
C CYS A 164 32.70 23.75 40.66
N ASP A 165 32.59 22.43 40.81
CA ASP A 165 33.19 21.70 41.94
C ASP A 165 34.73 21.84 41.93
N LEU A 166 35.35 21.73 40.75
CA LEU A 166 36.81 21.90 40.60
C LEU A 166 37.26 23.34 40.89
N GLU A 167 36.49 24.34 40.49
CA GLU A 167 36.75 25.74 40.84
C GLU A 167 36.67 25.95 42.35
N SER A 168 35.67 25.39 43.02
CA SER A 168 35.55 25.44 44.49
C SER A 168 36.77 24.81 45.18
N ILE A 169 37.19 23.62 44.74
CA ILE A 169 38.38 22.95 45.28
C ILE A 169 39.63 23.81 45.10
N THR A 170 39.75 24.50 43.96
CA THR A 170 40.89 25.37 43.67
C THR A 170 40.92 26.55 44.65
N CYS A 171 39.77 27.21 44.87
CA CYS A 171 39.64 28.30 45.84
C CYS A 171 39.99 27.84 47.27
N ASP A 172 39.53 26.65 47.68
CA ASP A 172 39.84 26.10 48.99
C ASP A 172 41.34 25.86 49.18
N LEU A 173 42.03 25.35 48.14
CA LEU A 173 43.48 25.14 48.16
C LEU A 173 44.27 26.46 48.22
N GLU A 174 43.81 27.50 47.52
CA GLU A 174 44.39 28.84 47.62
C GLU A 174 44.25 29.39 49.05
N SER A 175 43.07 29.25 49.66
CA SER A 175 42.85 29.66 51.06
C SER A 175 43.80 28.94 52.02
N ILE A 176 43.96 27.61 51.87
CA ILE A 176 44.89 26.83 52.71
C ILE A 176 46.33 27.32 52.54
N THR A 177 46.73 27.70 51.33
CA THR A 177 48.06 28.23 51.05
C THR A 177 48.28 29.58 51.74
N CYS A 178 47.31 30.49 51.67
CA CYS A 178 47.37 31.78 52.40
C CYS A 178 47.45 31.59 53.91
N ASP A 179 46.71 30.62 54.47
CA ASP A 179 46.77 30.30 55.91
C ASP A 179 48.17 29.78 56.30
N LEU A 180 48.78 28.93 55.48
CA LEU A 180 50.14 28.42 55.71
C LEU A 180 51.20 29.51 55.63
N GLU A 181 51.08 30.45 54.68
CA GLU A 181 51.94 31.63 54.60
C GLU A 181 51.82 32.49 55.85
N SER A 182 50.60 32.73 56.33
CA SER A 182 50.33 33.48 57.55
C SER A 182 50.95 32.83 58.78
N ILE A 183 50.83 31.50 58.91
CA ILE A 183 51.47 30.73 59.99
C ILE A 183 52.99 30.86 59.92
N THR A 184 53.57 30.82 58.71
CA THR A 184 55.01 30.96 58.51
C THR A 184 55.51 32.34 58.96
N CYS A 185 54.83 33.41 58.54
CA CYS A 185 55.12 34.78 58.96
C CYS A 185 55.04 34.94 60.49
N TYR A 186 54.02 34.34 61.13
CA TYR A 186 53.88 34.39 62.59
C TYR A 186 55.04 33.68 63.30
N ARG A 187 55.52 32.55 62.77
CA ARG A 187 56.69 31.84 63.31
C ARG A 187 57.99 32.65 63.16
N GLU A 188 58.15 33.35 62.05
CA GLU A 188 59.28 34.27 61.85
C GLU A 188 59.25 35.41 62.87
N SER A 189 58.08 36.03 63.10
CA SER A 189 57.91 37.07 64.13
C SER A 189 58.32 36.58 65.52
N ILE A 190 57.84 35.39 65.93
CA ILE A 190 58.24 34.79 67.22
C ILE A 190 59.75 34.59 67.29
N THR A 191 60.38 34.19 66.19
CA THR A 191 61.83 33.97 66.13
C THR A 191 62.59 35.28 66.35
N CYS A 192 62.18 36.36 65.67
CA CYS A 192 62.76 37.69 65.87
C CYS A 192 62.57 38.22 67.31
N ASP A 193 61.40 37.97 67.92
CA ASP A 193 61.14 38.35 69.31
C ASP A 193 62.09 37.60 70.27
N LEU A 194 62.31 36.30 70.05
CA LEU A 194 63.25 35.50 70.84
C LEU A 194 64.71 35.95 70.68
N GLU A 195 65.13 36.30 69.46
CA GLU A 195 66.46 36.88 69.19
C GLU A 195 66.62 38.22 69.92
N SER A 196 65.61 39.08 69.88
CA SER A 196 65.60 40.35 70.60
C SER A 196 65.74 40.15 72.11
N ILE A 197 64.96 39.23 72.70
CA ILE A 197 65.07 38.87 74.12
C ILE A 197 66.48 38.38 74.46
N THR A 198 67.08 37.58 73.59
CA THR A 198 68.44 37.06 73.79
C THR A 198 69.47 38.20 73.81
N CYS A 199 69.40 39.12 72.85
CA CYS A 199 70.25 40.32 72.82
C CYS A 199 70.10 41.19 74.07
N TYR A 200 68.86 41.42 74.53
CA TYR A 200 68.63 42.14 75.79
C TYR A 200 69.29 41.45 76.99
N ARG A 201 69.24 40.11 77.07
CA ARG A 201 69.90 39.36 78.15
C ARG A 201 71.42 39.46 78.07
N GLU A 202 72.00 39.43 76.88
CA GLU A 202 73.44 39.63 76.67
C GLU A 202 73.88 41.04 77.11
N ASN A 203 73.14 42.08 76.74
CA ASN A 203 73.41 43.45 77.18
C ASN A 203 73.37 43.57 78.71
N ILE A 204 72.34 43.02 79.36
CA ILE A 204 72.26 43.00 80.83
C ILE A 204 73.48 42.30 81.44
N THR A 205 73.91 41.18 80.85
CA THR A 205 75.08 40.44 81.34
C THR A 205 76.35 41.29 81.21
N CYS A 206 76.55 41.97 80.08
CA CYS A 206 77.67 42.87 79.86
C CYS A 206 77.67 44.06 80.84
N ASP A 207 76.50 44.65 81.11
CA ASP A 207 76.35 45.72 82.09
C ASP A 207 76.73 45.24 83.50
N LEU A 208 76.30 44.04 83.90
CA LEU A 208 76.71 43.44 85.17
C LEU A 208 78.22 43.19 85.24
N ASP A 209 78.82 42.66 84.17
CA ASP A 209 80.27 42.42 84.11
C ASP A 209 81.05 43.73 84.23
N ASN A 210 80.61 44.81 83.57
CA ASN A 210 81.20 46.14 83.69
C ASN A 210 81.13 46.68 85.13
N ILE A 211 79.97 46.60 85.77
CA ILE A 211 79.80 47.01 87.18
C ILE A 211 80.75 46.22 88.09
N THR A 212 80.91 44.92 87.81
CA THR A 212 81.78 44.05 88.61
C THR A 212 83.26 44.43 88.44
N CYS A 213 83.70 44.70 87.21
CA CYS A 213 85.05 45.19 86.92
C CYS A 213 85.34 46.54 87.59
N ASP A 214 84.42 47.50 87.54
CA ASP A 214 84.57 48.81 88.18
C ASP A 214 84.66 48.71 89.71
N SER A 215 84.03 47.70 90.32
CA SER A 215 84.07 47.49 91.77
C SER A 215 85.40 46.91 92.29
N ILE A 216 86.24 46.37 91.40
CA ILE A 216 87.51 45.70 91.73
C ILE A 216 88.71 46.66 91.64
N HIS A 217 88.53 47.87 91.10
CA HIS A 217 89.58 48.88 90.96
C HIS A 217 89.62 49.89 92.11
#